data_AF-A0A6B3G1A1-F1
#
_entry.id   AF-A0A6B3G1A1-F1
#
_cell.length_a   1.000
_cell.length_b   1.000
_cell.length_c   1.000
_cell.angle_alpha   90.00
_cell.angle_beta   90.00
_cell.angle_gamma   90.00
#
_symmetry.space_group_name_H-M   'P 1'
#
loop_
_entity.id
_entity.type
_entity.pdbx_description
1 polymer ?
#
loop_
_entity_poly.entity_id
_entity_poly.type
_entity_poly.pdbx_seq_one_letter_code
_entity_poly.pdbx_strand_id
1 'polypeptide(L)'
;DTGSATRAVLAVAVLAGSLLLAWGAVRLLVHRFRRFFPAEPPPSRLDFVGSVCTIRTGTVTAVFGQAEVVSRDGSTAIVQVRRAEPLPSPSRPSGPGAEDAPLVMGGTGLLYAYDEDGEFFWVASYDAALDPGPNA
;
A
#
# COMPACT_ATOMS: atom_id res chain seq x y z
N ASP A 1 47.38 -9.25 43.20
CA ASP A 1 46.18 -8.61 42.59
C ASP A 1 46.36 -8.07 41.17
N THR A 2 47.57 -7.74 40.71
CA THR A 2 47.81 -7.16 39.37
C THR A 2 47.45 -8.07 38.19
N GLY A 3 47.55 -9.40 38.34
CA GLY A 3 47.24 -10.37 37.28
C GLY A 3 45.75 -10.62 37.03
N SER A 4 44.89 -10.46 38.04
CA SER A 4 43.43 -10.59 37.88
C SER A 4 42.84 -9.32 37.26
N ALA A 5 43.34 -8.14 37.67
CA ALA A 5 42.94 -6.85 37.10
C ALA A 5 43.26 -6.76 35.60
N THR A 6 44.46 -7.18 35.18
CA THR A 6 44.84 -7.20 33.75
C THR A 6 43.96 -8.14 32.93
N ARG A 7 43.63 -9.33 33.44
CA ARG A 7 42.69 -10.24 32.77
C ARG A 7 41.29 -9.67 32.66
N ALA A 8 40.79 -9.00 33.69
CA ALA A 8 39.48 -8.36 33.67
C ALA A 8 39.41 -7.23 32.63
N VAL A 9 40.44 -6.38 32.57
CA VAL A 9 40.54 -5.31 31.57
C VAL A 9 40.57 -5.88 30.15
N LEU A 10 41.35 -6.94 29.91
CA LEU A 10 41.39 -7.61 28.62
C LEU A 10 40.04 -8.23 28.25
N ALA A 11 39.36 -8.90 29.19
CA ALA A 11 38.06 -9.49 28.95
C ALA A 11 37.00 -8.44 28.59
N VAL A 12 36.98 -7.31 29.30
CA VAL A 12 36.08 -6.18 29.00
C VAL A 12 36.40 -5.56 27.64
N ALA A 13 37.68 -5.39 27.32
CA ALA A 13 38.09 -4.86 26.02
C ALA A 13 37.67 -5.78 24.86
N VAL A 14 37.79 -7.10 25.02
CA VAL A 14 37.32 -8.08 24.03
C VAL A 14 35.80 -8.07 23.90
N LEU A 15 35.07 -7.96 25.01
CA LEU A 15 33.62 -7.85 25.00
C LEU A 15 33.14 -6.59 24.28
N ALA A 16 33.72 -5.43 24.62
CA ALA A 16 33.41 -4.17 23.97
C ALA A 16 33.78 -4.19 22.48
N GLY A 17 34.96 -4.72 22.14
CA GLY A 17 35.42 -4.85 20.76
C GLY A 17 34.53 -5.75 19.92
N SER A 18 34.14 -6.91 20.45
CA SER A 18 33.24 -7.83 19.75
C SER A 18 31.85 -7.24 19.54
N LEU A 19 31.31 -6.50 20.52
CA LEU A 19 30.03 -5.80 20.40
C LEU A 19 30.08 -4.73 19.31
N LEU A 20 31.15 -3.92 19.27
CA LEU A 20 31.33 -2.88 18.25
C LEU A 20 31.49 -3.47 16.85
N LEU A 21 32.26 -4.56 16.72
CA LEU A 21 32.42 -5.26 15.45
C LEU A 21 31.11 -5.87 14.95
N ALA A 22 30.36 -6.54 15.82
CA ALA A 22 29.06 -7.11 15.47
C ALA A 22 28.08 -6.01 15.05
N TRP A 23 28.02 -4.91 15.79
CA TRP A 23 27.16 -3.77 15.46
C TRP A 23 27.54 -3.12 14.11
N GLY A 24 28.83 -2.92 13.87
CA GLY A 24 29.33 -2.40 12.60
C GLY A 24 29.02 -3.32 11.43
N ALA A 25 29.22 -4.63 11.59
CA ALA A 25 28.91 -5.64 10.58
C ALA A 25 27.41 -5.68 10.25
N VAL A 26 26.53 -5.67 11.25
CA VAL A 26 25.07 -5.63 11.05
C VAL A 26 24.66 -4.33 10.36
N ARG A 27 25.19 -3.18 10.79
CA ARG A 27 24.88 -1.89 10.12
C ARG A 27 25.33 -1.87 8.68
N LEU A 28 26.55 -2.35 8.39
CA LEU A 28 27.08 -2.42 7.05
C LEU A 28 26.22 -3.34 6.17
N LEU A 29 25.86 -4.52 6.70
CA LEU A 29 25.00 -5.48 6.00
C LEU A 29 23.63 -4.87 5.70
N VAL A 30 22.95 -4.30 6.69
CA VAL A 30 21.66 -3.62 6.52
C VAL A 30 21.77 -2.48 5.52
N HIS A 31 22.80 -1.64 5.61
CA HIS A 31 22.97 -0.52 4.69
C HIS A 31 23.23 -1.00 3.26
N ARG A 32 24.02 -2.06 3.09
CA ARG A 32 24.25 -2.66 1.79
C ARG A 32 23.01 -3.34 1.23
N PHE A 33 22.20 -3.98 2.09
CA PHE A 33 20.93 -4.57 1.72
C PHE A 33 19.91 -3.52 1.29
N ARG A 34 19.80 -2.39 2.02
CA ARG A 34 18.96 -1.23 1.64
C ARG A 34 19.38 -0.59 0.32
N ARG A 35 20.63 -0.75 -0.09
CA ARG A 35 21.11 -0.30 -1.40
C ARG A 35 20.72 -1.25 -2.54
N PHE A 36 20.57 -2.54 -2.26
CA PHE A 36 20.12 -3.53 -3.25
C PHE A 36 18.60 -3.61 -3.33
N PHE A 37 17.92 -3.37 -2.21
CA PHE A 37 16.48 -3.19 -2.12
C PHE A 37 16.23 -1.76 -1.67
N PRO A 38 16.34 -0.78 -2.60
CA PRO A 38 15.83 0.55 -2.29
C PRO A 38 14.39 0.37 -1.82
N ALA A 39 14.09 0.86 -0.61
CA ALA A 39 12.71 0.94 -0.18
C ALA A 39 12.03 1.81 -1.24
N GLU A 40 11.19 1.19 -2.07
CA GLU A 40 10.34 1.92 -2.98
C GLU A 40 9.63 2.98 -2.12
N PRO A 41 9.63 4.26 -2.52
CA PRO A 41 8.86 5.28 -1.82
C PRO A 41 7.46 4.70 -1.57
N PRO A 42 6.85 4.91 -0.37
CA PRO A 42 5.48 4.48 -0.13
C PRO A 42 4.67 4.87 -1.37
N PRO A 43 3.98 3.91 -2.01
CA PRO A 43 3.34 4.15 -3.31
C PRO A 43 2.57 5.45 -3.21
N SER A 44 2.89 6.40 -4.09
CA SER A 44 2.26 7.70 -4.02
C SER A 44 0.78 7.46 -4.24
N ARG A 45 -0.09 8.14 -3.47
CA ARG A 45 -1.53 7.84 -3.50
C ARG A 45 -2.10 7.97 -4.91
N LEU A 46 -1.49 8.81 -5.75
CA LEU A 46 -1.83 8.94 -7.17
C LEU A 46 -1.47 7.70 -8.01
N ASP A 47 -0.48 6.89 -7.62
CA ASP A 47 -0.09 5.66 -8.32
C ASP A 47 -1.19 4.57 -8.27
N PHE A 48 -2.12 4.67 -7.31
CA PHE A 48 -3.26 3.77 -7.21
C PHE A 48 -4.42 4.15 -8.14
N VAL A 49 -4.40 5.34 -8.74
CA VAL A 49 -5.41 5.74 -9.73
C VAL A 49 -5.26 4.88 -11.00
N GLY A 50 -6.37 4.34 -11.47
CA GLY A 50 -6.43 3.36 -12.56
C GLY A 50 -6.25 1.91 -12.11
N SER A 51 -5.99 1.65 -10.82
CA SER A 51 -5.85 0.29 -10.30
C SER A 51 -7.20 -0.31 -9.91
N VAL A 52 -7.30 -1.62 -10.10
CA VAL A 52 -8.44 -2.42 -9.63
C VAL A 52 -8.26 -2.72 -8.14
N CYS A 53 -9.34 -2.58 -7.38
CA CYS A 53 -9.37 -2.78 -5.94
C CYS A 53 -10.48 -3.77 -5.55
N THR A 54 -10.32 -4.39 -4.38
CA THR A 54 -11.31 -5.29 -3.79
C THR A 54 -11.96 -4.61 -2.59
N ILE A 55 -13.28 -4.51 -2.58
CA ILE A 55 -14.02 -3.88 -1.48
C ILE A 55 -13.96 -4.76 -0.23
N ARG A 56 -13.54 -4.19 0.91
CA ARG A 56 -13.48 -4.89 2.21
C ARG A 56 -14.60 -4.48 3.16
N THR A 57 -15.30 -3.39 2.88
CA THR A 57 -16.49 -2.95 3.63
C THR A 57 -17.75 -3.62 3.10
N GLY A 58 -18.80 -3.72 3.94
CA GLY A 58 -20.11 -4.25 3.54
C GLY A 58 -20.70 -3.58 2.31
N THR A 59 -20.73 -2.24 2.30
CA THR A 59 -21.18 -1.43 1.15
C THR A 59 -20.39 -0.13 1.08
N VAL A 60 -20.02 0.32 -0.12
CA VAL A 60 -19.42 1.64 -0.33
C VAL A 60 -20.51 2.67 -0.60
N THR A 61 -20.40 3.82 0.08
CA THR A 61 -21.33 4.95 -0.03
C THR A 61 -20.60 6.20 -0.51
N ALA A 62 -21.32 7.31 -0.66
CA ALA A 62 -20.72 8.61 -0.97
C ALA A 62 -19.87 9.20 0.16
N VAL A 63 -19.96 8.65 1.38
CA VAL A 63 -19.25 9.18 2.55
C VAL A 63 -18.17 8.22 3.05
N PHE A 64 -18.37 6.92 2.86
CA PHE A 64 -17.49 5.91 3.45
C PHE A 64 -17.44 4.60 2.64
N GLY A 65 -16.25 3.99 2.66
CA GLY A 65 -15.95 2.65 2.17
C GLY A 65 -14.46 2.38 2.30
N GLN A 66 -14.07 1.11 2.38
CA GLN A 66 -12.68 0.66 2.35
C GLN A 66 -12.48 -0.38 1.25
N ALA A 67 -11.36 -0.24 0.56
CA ALA A 67 -10.92 -1.17 -0.45
C ALA A 67 -9.45 -1.54 -0.22
N GLU A 68 -9.11 -2.75 -0.62
CA GLU A 68 -7.74 -3.23 -0.72
C GLU A 68 -7.30 -3.08 -2.18
N VAL A 69 -6.15 -2.46 -2.40
CA VAL A 69 -5.53 -2.30 -3.71
C VAL A 69 -4.18 -3.01 -3.71
N VAL A 70 -3.88 -3.67 -4.82
CA VAL A 70 -2.57 -4.29 -5.07
C VAL A 70 -1.74 -3.28 -5.85
N SER A 71 -0.60 -2.88 -5.27
CA SER A 71 0.38 -2.02 -5.92
C SER A 71 1.15 -2.80 -7.00
N ARG A 72 1.83 -2.08 -7.91
CA ARG A 72 2.62 -2.69 -9.01
C ARG A 72 3.78 -3.55 -8.50
N ASP A 73 4.26 -3.28 -7.30
CA ASP A 73 5.30 -4.05 -6.60
C ASP A 73 4.74 -5.35 -5.94
N GLY A 74 3.42 -5.58 -6.04
CA GLY A 74 2.73 -6.71 -5.43
C GLY A 74 2.41 -6.52 -3.95
N SER A 75 2.74 -5.36 -3.36
CA SER A 75 2.31 -5.04 -2.00
C SER A 75 0.81 -4.71 -1.97
N THR A 76 0.17 -4.91 -0.82
CA THR A 76 -1.24 -4.55 -0.63
C THR A 76 -1.39 -3.37 0.31
N ALA A 77 -2.33 -2.48 -0.01
CA ALA A 77 -2.66 -1.32 0.80
C ALA A 77 -4.16 -1.20 0.99
N ILE A 78 -4.58 -0.76 2.18
CA ILE A 78 -5.98 -0.42 2.45
C ILE A 78 -6.16 1.07 2.20
N VAL A 79 -7.11 1.41 1.32
CA VAL A 79 -7.44 2.77 0.94
C VAL A 79 -8.91 3.09 1.24
N GLN A 80 -9.17 4.35 1.59
CA GLN A 80 -10.53 4.84 1.77
C GLN A 80 -11.13 5.16 0.41
N VAL A 81 -12.34 4.64 0.17
CA VAL A 81 -13.05 4.79 -1.10
C VAL A 81 -14.43 5.40 -0.89
N ARG A 82 -14.88 6.18 -1.88
CA ARG A 82 -16.21 6.78 -1.94
C ARG A 82 -16.79 6.60 -3.33
N ARG A 83 -18.09 6.35 -3.39
CA ARG A 83 -18.83 6.27 -4.65
C ARG A 83 -19.49 7.62 -4.94
N ALA A 84 -19.33 8.14 -6.15
CA ALA A 84 -20.07 9.34 -6.54
C ALA A 84 -21.58 9.04 -6.55
N GLU A 85 -22.39 9.96 -6.02
CA GLU A 85 -23.84 9.85 -6.18
C GLU A 85 -24.19 9.90 -7.67
N PRO A 86 -25.05 8.99 -8.18
CA PRO A 86 -25.48 9.04 -9.56
C PRO A 86 -26.21 10.36 -9.82
N LEU A 87 -25.60 11.27 -10.58
CA LEU A 87 -26.29 12.46 -11.04
C LEU A 87 -27.43 12.03 -11.98
N PRO A 88 -28.66 12.54 -11.82
CA PRO A 88 -29.75 12.25 -12.75
C PRO A 88 -29.42 12.90 -14.11
N SER A 89 -28.80 12.12 -15.00
CA SER A 89 -28.52 12.58 -16.36
C SER A 89 -29.74 12.32 -17.25
N PRO A 90 -30.36 13.37 -17.83
CA PRO A 90 -31.58 13.23 -18.65
C PRO A 90 -31.36 12.45 -19.95
N SER A 91 -30.11 12.18 -20.32
CA SER A 91 -29.71 11.44 -21.52
C SER A 91 -29.14 10.04 -21.23
N ARG A 92 -29.08 9.58 -19.97
CA ARG A 92 -28.62 8.22 -19.66
C ARG A 92 -29.76 7.23 -19.88
N PRO A 93 -29.54 6.12 -20.62
CA PRO A 93 -30.55 5.08 -20.79
C PRO A 93 -30.99 4.55 -19.42
N SER A 94 -32.30 4.41 -19.23
CA SER A 94 -32.91 3.91 -17.99
C SER A 94 -32.62 2.42 -17.82
N GLY A 95 -31.47 2.10 -17.24
CA GLY A 95 -31.06 0.76 -16.85
C GLY A 95 -29.87 0.85 -15.90
N PRO A 96 -29.63 -0.17 -15.06
CA PRO A 96 -28.43 -0.18 -14.22
C PRO A 96 -27.21 -0.26 -15.13
N GLY A 97 -26.48 0.86 -15.27
CA GLY A 97 -25.16 0.84 -15.89
C GLY A 97 -24.21 -0.02 -15.05
N ALA A 98 -23.13 -0.54 -15.64
CA ALA A 98 -22.12 -1.27 -14.88
C ALA A 98 -21.58 -0.42 -13.72
N GLU A 99 -21.41 0.88 -13.95
CA GLU A 99 -21.10 1.93 -12.98
C GLU A 99 -22.11 2.07 -11.81
N ASP A 100 -23.35 1.62 -12.00
CA ASP A 100 -24.39 1.67 -10.98
C ASP A 100 -24.44 0.43 -10.07
N ALA A 101 -23.70 -0.63 -10.42
CA ALA A 101 -23.69 -1.86 -9.65
C ALA A 101 -23.25 -1.62 -8.19
N PRO A 102 -23.91 -2.28 -7.21
CA PRO A 102 -23.60 -2.06 -5.81
C PRO A 102 -22.19 -2.57 -5.47
N LEU A 103 -21.39 -1.68 -4.89
CA LEU A 103 -20.05 -1.98 -4.40
C LEU A 103 -20.15 -2.62 -3.02
N VAL A 104 -20.25 -3.95 -3.00
CA VAL A 104 -20.39 -4.77 -1.79
C VAL A 104 -19.09 -5.47 -1.43
N MET A 105 -19.00 -6.00 -0.21
CA MET A 105 -17.85 -6.78 0.27
C MET A 105 -17.43 -7.88 -0.73
N GLY A 106 -16.15 -7.93 -1.07
CA GLY A 106 -15.57 -8.85 -2.05
C GLY A 106 -15.78 -8.43 -3.51
N GLY A 107 -16.59 -7.39 -3.75
CA GLY A 107 -16.79 -6.80 -5.07
C GLY A 107 -15.53 -6.11 -5.59
N THR A 108 -15.46 -5.98 -6.90
CA THR A 108 -14.33 -5.37 -7.59
C THR A 108 -14.68 -3.94 -8.01
N GLY A 109 -13.79 -2.99 -7.70
CA GLY A 109 -13.96 -1.59 -8.04
C GLY A 109 -12.73 -1.02 -8.74
N LEU A 110 -12.92 0.02 -9.54
CA LEU A 110 -11.85 0.77 -10.18
C LEU A 110 -11.67 2.12 -9.49
N LEU A 111 -10.45 2.40 -9.04
CA LEU A 111 -10.09 3.70 -8.48
C LEU A 111 -9.85 4.68 -9.62
N TYR A 112 -10.75 5.61 -9.89
CA TYR A 112 -10.64 6.47 -11.08
C TYR A 112 -10.13 7.89 -10.79
N ALA A 113 -10.20 8.32 -9.54
CA ALA A 113 -9.67 9.61 -9.10
C ALA A 113 -9.29 9.57 -7.63
N TYR A 114 -8.35 10.43 -7.24
CA TYR A 114 -7.97 10.68 -5.86
C TYR A 114 -8.34 12.12 -5.50
N ASP A 115 -8.96 12.31 -4.35
CA ASP A 115 -9.28 13.61 -3.77
C ASP A 115 -8.22 13.93 -2.70
N GLU A 116 -7.38 14.93 -2.95
CA GLU A 116 -6.31 15.34 -2.04
C GLU A 116 -6.85 16.02 -0.77
N ASP A 117 -7.94 16.76 -0.88
CA ASP A 117 -8.54 17.49 0.25
C ASP A 117 -9.23 16.53 1.23
N GLY A 118 -9.90 15.51 0.69
CA GLY A 118 -10.61 14.49 1.47
C GLY A 118 -9.79 13.25 1.81
N GLU A 119 -8.58 13.13 1.26
CA GLU A 119 -7.70 11.96 1.33
C GLU A 119 -8.36 10.61 0.97
N PHE A 120 -9.28 10.60 -0.01
CA PHE A 120 -10.01 9.38 -0.41
C PHE A 120 -9.98 9.17 -1.92
N PHE A 121 -10.25 7.93 -2.35
CA PHE A 121 -10.38 7.59 -3.75
C PHE A 121 -11.84 7.52 -4.17
N TRP A 122 -12.12 8.04 -5.35
CA TRP A 122 -13.37 7.76 -6.02
C TRP A 122 -13.33 6.39 -6.69
N VAL A 123 -14.34 5.58 -6.39
CA VAL A 123 -14.45 4.21 -6.90
C VAL A 123 -15.71 4.05 -7.73
N ALA A 124 -15.58 3.33 -8.84
CA ALA A 124 -16.69 2.84 -9.66
C ALA A 124 -16.69 1.31 -9.64
N SER A 125 -17.83 0.68 -9.90
CA SER A 125 -17.86 -0.76 -10.16
C SER A 125 -16.99 -1.09 -11.37
N TYR A 126 -16.17 -2.14 -11.22
CA TYR A 126 -15.36 -2.65 -12.31
C TYR A 126 -15.99 -3.93 -12.84
N ASP A 127 -16.17 -3.99 -14.16
CA ASP A 127 -16.56 -5.20 -14.88
C ASP A 127 -15.32 -5.74 -15.60
N ALA A 128 -14.93 -6.98 -15.28
CA ALA A 128 -13.78 -7.63 -15.91
C ALA A 128 -13.94 -7.83 -17.42
N ALA A 129 -15.18 -7.81 -17.93
CA ALA A 129 -15.43 -7.83 -19.38
C ALA A 129 -14.94 -6.55 -20.09
N LEU A 130 -14.72 -5.47 -19.34
CA LEU A 130 -14.22 -4.19 -19.84
C LEU A 130 -12.70 -4.02 -19.66
N ASP A 131 -12.00 -5.05 -19.21
CA ASP A 131 -10.55 -5.03 -19.04
C ASP A 131 -9.87 -4.92 -20.42
N PRO A 132 -9.11 -3.83 -20.70
CA PRO A 132 -8.38 -3.71 -21.96
C PRO A 132 -7.22 -4.72 -22.09
N GLY A 133 -6.91 -5.47 -21.03
CA GLY A 133 -5.77 -6.37 -20.97
C GLY A 133 -4.44 -5.62 -20.83
N PRO A 134 -3.33 -6.34 -20.59
CA PRO A 134 -2.01 -5.72 -20.53
C PRO A 134 -1.67 -5.11 -21.89
N ASN A 135 -1.42 -3.80 -21.91
CA ASN A 135 -0.86 -3.12 -23.08
C ASN A 135 0.50 -3.78 -23.39
N ALA A 136 0.58 -4.54 -24.49
CA ALA A 136 1.80 -5.21 -24.94
C ALA A 136 2.82 -4.21 -25.50
#